data_AF-A0A5C7C9K5-F1
#
_entry.id   AF-A0A5C7C9K5-F1
#
_cell.length_a   1.000
_cell.length_b   1.000
_cell.length_c   1.000
_cell.angle_alpha   90.00
_cell.angle_beta   90.00
_cell.angle_gamma   90.00
#
_symmetry.space_group_name_H-M   'P 1'
#
loop_
_entity.id
_entity.type
_entity.pdbx_description
1 polymer ?
#
loop_
_entity_poly.entity_id
_entity_poly.type
_entity_poly.pdbx_seq_one_letter_code
_entity_poly.pdbx_strand_id
1 'polypeptide(L)'
;MRLRLLGCVALLFSGVALADDGVPALLQFAEQYQRQNTVPTNEKAAPADRGAGQKRPELAKRTSGANQPASSAKAFTLTQELLARDQQLARQRMELTMLRQELAALRAEKATPSVATLPDSSTLQQWIAGLGAAWRGSPDAQRAEALLRQATQETAKSRAAAAQAERRVTELESAAQALAQTLAQRQREHQEALHALRAALEESEQKRAGEQKVTQQTREALLALHKRLQWEVTPEQLKDERKRLSYAAGSALGRDIQGVVAARQSWGVPVDRDSLLAGVIDSVSGRLRLPPDELDALTAQADAAAVAAREKRVNEQRRRDEDYLARFSQQKGVKQSAMGFWYRVDYAGEGALAPTAVVDVVVKEKLTDGTVIQDMELSGKVLSQPLSEYPPLFREAISHLHNHGSLTMVVPPALAYGETGYPPKVPPNATMIYELRIDNSQAPAKGAQAVKREAGTAGGQG
;
A
#
# COMPACT_ATOMS: atom_id res chain seq x y z
N MET A 1 0.23 -53.31 -22.48
CA MET A 1 -1.06 -52.81 -22.99
C MET A 1 -2.03 -52.70 -21.81
N ARG A 2 -2.23 -51.51 -21.24
CA ARG A 2 -3.29 -51.24 -20.27
C ARG A 2 -4.03 -49.99 -20.73
N LEU A 3 -5.31 -50.21 -21.01
CA LEU A 3 -6.25 -49.29 -21.64
C LEU A 3 -6.58 -48.15 -20.65
N ARG A 4 -6.17 -46.91 -20.95
CA ARG A 4 -6.59 -45.72 -20.21
C ARG A 4 -7.95 -45.29 -20.77
N LEU A 5 -9.02 -45.46 -19.99
CA LEU A 5 -10.28 -44.77 -20.19
C LEU A 5 -10.04 -43.27 -19.98
N LEU A 6 -9.97 -42.51 -21.08
CA LEU A 6 -10.05 -41.06 -21.05
C LEU A 6 -11.52 -40.69 -20.85
N GLY A 7 -11.86 -40.22 -19.65
CA GLY A 7 -13.17 -39.66 -19.34
C GLY A 7 -13.40 -38.41 -20.19
N CYS A 8 -14.38 -38.47 -21.09
CA CYS A 8 -14.90 -37.32 -21.80
C CYS A 8 -15.58 -36.38 -20.79
N VAL A 9 -14.96 -35.24 -20.51
CA VAL A 9 -15.65 -34.10 -19.91
C VAL A 9 -16.58 -33.57 -20.99
N ALA A 10 -17.88 -33.86 -20.86
CA ALA A 10 -18.91 -33.24 -21.67
C ALA A 10 -18.93 -31.73 -21.35
N LEU A 11 -18.37 -30.93 -22.26
CA LEU A 11 -18.59 -29.49 -22.31
C LEU A 11 -20.07 -29.24 -22.63
N LEU A 12 -20.91 -29.24 -21.61
CA LEU A 12 -22.24 -28.69 -21.71
C LEU A 12 -22.10 -27.17 -21.71
N PHE A 13 -22.20 -26.57 -22.90
CA PHE A 13 -22.46 -25.15 -23.09
C PHE A 13 -23.78 -24.80 -22.39
N SER A 14 -23.71 -24.52 -21.09
CA SER A 14 -24.80 -23.91 -20.36
C SER A 14 -24.59 -22.41 -20.45
N GLY A 15 -25.38 -21.73 -21.28
CA GLY A 15 -25.41 -20.28 -21.32
C GLY A 15 -25.71 -19.76 -19.92
N VAL A 16 -24.70 -19.20 -19.27
CA VAL A 16 -24.86 -18.52 -17.98
C VAL A 16 -25.68 -17.25 -18.26
N ALA A 17 -26.95 -17.28 -17.90
CA ALA A 17 -27.84 -16.13 -17.96
C ALA A 17 -27.40 -15.10 -16.90
N LEU A 18 -26.93 -13.95 -17.37
CA LEU A 18 -26.83 -12.73 -16.57
C LEU A 18 -28.26 -12.22 -16.35
N ALA A 19 -28.85 -12.53 -15.19
CA ALA A 19 -30.16 -12.00 -14.81
C ALA A 19 -29.95 -10.80 -13.88
N ASP A 20 -30.10 -9.59 -14.41
CA ASP A 20 -30.21 -8.37 -13.61
C ASP A 20 -31.38 -7.46 -14.05
N ASP A 21 -32.31 -7.98 -14.83
CA ASP A 21 -33.47 -7.24 -15.33
C ASP A 21 -34.75 -7.46 -14.51
N GLY A 22 -34.67 -7.93 -13.26
CA GLY A 22 -35.82 -8.02 -12.34
C GLY A 22 -37.00 -8.90 -12.78
N VAL A 23 -36.86 -9.65 -13.87
CA VAL A 23 -37.79 -10.66 -14.38
C VAL A 23 -37.17 -12.04 -14.10
N PRO A 24 -37.92 -13.04 -13.61
CA PRO A 24 -37.41 -14.39 -13.38
C PRO A 24 -36.71 -14.97 -14.62
N ALA A 25 -35.56 -15.64 -14.42
CA ALA A 25 -34.77 -16.16 -15.54
C ALA A 25 -35.54 -17.13 -16.43
N LEU A 26 -36.45 -17.94 -15.85
CA LEU A 26 -37.33 -18.84 -16.59
C LEU A 26 -38.27 -18.10 -17.56
N LEU A 27 -38.67 -16.87 -17.23
CA LEU A 27 -39.48 -16.02 -18.09
C LEU A 27 -38.65 -15.25 -19.12
N GLN A 28 -37.38 -14.93 -18.82
CA GLN A 28 -36.48 -14.25 -19.77
C GLN A 28 -36.19 -15.08 -21.03
N PHE A 29 -36.29 -16.41 -20.96
CA PHE A 29 -36.19 -17.26 -22.16
C PHE A 29 -37.30 -16.98 -23.18
N ALA A 30 -38.46 -16.48 -22.77
CA ALA A 30 -39.50 -16.02 -23.70
C ALA A 30 -39.06 -14.76 -24.48
N GLU A 31 -38.26 -13.88 -23.87
CA GLU A 31 -37.74 -12.68 -24.54
C GLU A 31 -36.64 -13.02 -25.57
N GLN A 32 -35.84 -14.07 -25.33
CA GLN A 32 -34.76 -14.47 -26.25
C GLN A 32 -35.29 -14.99 -27.61
N TYR A 33 -36.50 -15.56 -27.66
CA TYR A 33 -37.16 -15.94 -28.92
C TYR A 33 -37.40 -14.74 -29.86
N GLN A 34 -37.61 -13.53 -29.32
CA GLN A 34 -37.78 -12.32 -30.14
C GLN A 34 -36.45 -11.82 -30.72
N ARG A 35 -35.34 -11.96 -29.99
CA ARG A 35 -34.02 -11.43 -30.42
C ARG A 35 -33.37 -12.23 -31.54
N GLN A 36 -33.64 -13.54 -31.65
CA GLN A 36 -33.10 -14.35 -32.76
C GLN A 36 -33.82 -14.09 -34.10
N ASN A 37 -35.02 -13.48 -34.08
CA ASN A 37 -35.82 -13.19 -35.28
C ASN A 37 -35.80 -11.73 -35.75
N THR A 38 -35.02 -10.85 -35.12
CA THR A 38 -34.81 -9.47 -35.58
C THR A 38 -33.44 -9.32 -36.22
N VAL A 39 -33.40 -9.22 -37.55
CA VAL A 39 -32.20 -8.82 -38.32
C VAL A 39 -31.92 -7.33 -38.06
N PRO A 40 -30.75 -6.92 -37.54
CA PRO A 40 -30.45 -5.51 -37.38
C PRO A 40 -30.06 -4.90 -38.72
N THR A 41 -30.92 -4.03 -39.25
CA THR A 41 -30.58 -3.13 -40.35
C THR A 41 -29.69 -2.02 -39.82
N ASN A 42 -28.56 -1.85 -40.48
CA ASN A 42 -27.48 -0.93 -40.13
C ASN A 42 -27.87 0.50 -40.51
N GLU A 43 -28.08 1.38 -39.52
CA GLU A 43 -28.16 2.83 -39.77
C GLU A 43 -26.92 3.54 -39.23
N LYS A 44 -26.26 4.22 -40.16
CA LYS A 44 -25.01 4.94 -40.03
C LYS A 44 -25.35 6.43 -40.17
N ALA A 45 -25.06 7.25 -39.15
CA ALA A 45 -25.00 8.70 -39.31
C ALA A 45 -23.94 9.30 -38.38
N ALA A 46 -23.13 10.17 -38.99
CA ALA A 46 -21.98 10.88 -38.43
C ALA A 46 -22.41 12.28 -37.90
N PRO A 47 -21.51 13.28 -37.82
CA PRO A 47 -20.67 13.63 -36.68
C PRO A 47 -21.11 14.96 -36.02
N ALA A 48 -20.78 15.16 -34.73
CA ALA A 48 -21.00 16.44 -34.05
C ALA A 48 -19.75 17.33 -34.09
N ASP A 49 -19.99 18.58 -34.47
CA ASP A 49 -19.06 19.68 -34.69
C ASP A 49 -18.60 20.36 -33.38
N ARG A 50 -17.57 21.19 -33.55
CA ARG A 50 -16.76 21.96 -32.61
C ARG A 50 -17.55 22.99 -31.81
N GLY A 51 -17.10 23.23 -30.57
CA GLY A 51 -17.48 24.40 -29.78
C GLY A 51 -16.37 24.77 -28.79
N ALA A 52 -15.84 25.98 -28.96
CA ALA A 52 -14.68 26.54 -28.27
C ALA A 52 -14.93 26.89 -26.79
N GLY A 53 -13.87 26.86 -25.98
CA GLY A 53 -13.87 27.34 -24.60
C GLY A 53 -12.46 27.49 -24.04
N GLN A 54 -11.83 28.64 -24.31
CA GLN A 54 -10.61 29.09 -23.65
C GLN A 54 -10.79 29.19 -22.13
N LYS A 55 -9.77 28.79 -21.35
CA LYS A 55 -9.05 29.66 -20.40
C LYS A 55 -7.86 28.92 -19.75
N ARG A 56 -6.67 29.48 -19.95
CA ARG A 56 -5.48 29.30 -19.11
C ARG A 56 -5.71 29.94 -17.74
N PRO A 57 -5.13 29.36 -16.68
CA PRO A 57 -4.22 30.13 -15.82
C PRO A 57 -2.91 29.35 -15.66
N GLU A 58 -1.77 29.92 -16.06
CA GLU A 58 -0.94 30.85 -15.29
C GLU A 58 0.12 30.10 -14.48
N LEU A 59 1.37 30.43 -14.82
CA LEU A 59 2.61 29.85 -14.34
C LEU A 59 2.83 30.25 -12.87
N ALA A 60 2.57 29.33 -11.93
CA ALA A 60 3.04 29.48 -10.56
C ALA A 60 4.49 29.00 -10.46
N LYS A 61 5.40 29.98 -10.48
CA LYS A 61 6.80 29.85 -10.07
C LYS A 61 6.90 29.32 -8.63
N ARG A 62 7.87 28.42 -8.46
CA ARG A 62 8.74 28.25 -7.29
C ARG A 62 8.05 27.92 -5.96
N THR A 63 8.25 26.67 -5.53
CA THR A 63 9.07 26.38 -4.36
C THR A 63 9.72 25.03 -4.57
N SER A 64 10.98 25.03 -5.03
CA SER A 64 11.86 23.87 -4.86
C SER A 64 11.97 23.61 -3.37
N GLY A 65 11.38 22.52 -2.88
CA GLY A 65 11.57 22.04 -1.52
C GLY A 65 13.05 21.82 -1.27
N ALA A 66 13.67 22.79 -0.60
CA ALA A 66 15.04 22.73 -0.14
C ALA A 66 15.11 21.73 1.02
N ASN A 67 15.40 20.48 0.66
CA ASN A 67 15.88 19.42 1.54
C ASN A 67 17.16 18.96 0.82
N GLN A 68 18.39 19.36 1.14
CA GLN A 68 19.17 19.65 2.35
C GLN A 68 20.48 20.36 1.86
N PRO A 69 21.49 20.79 2.68
CA PRO A 69 21.76 20.35 4.06
C PRO A 69 22.19 21.47 5.02
N ALA A 70 21.55 21.53 6.19
CA ALA A 70 22.11 22.25 7.34
C ALA A 70 23.49 21.69 7.78
N SER A 71 23.90 20.51 7.29
CA SER A 71 25.20 19.90 7.59
C SER A 71 26.36 20.43 6.75
N SER A 72 26.18 20.85 5.48
CA SER A 72 27.30 21.36 4.67
C SER A 72 27.73 22.76 5.10
N ALA A 73 26.77 23.61 5.47
CA ALA A 73 27.07 24.94 6.01
C ALA A 73 27.83 24.84 7.34
N LYS A 74 27.40 23.94 8.24
CA LYS A 74 28.10 23.68 9.52
C LYS A 74 29.47 23.03 9.32
N ALA A 75 29.63 22.12 8.37
CA ALA A 75 30.93 21.50 8.06
C ALA A 75 31.90 22.51 7.43
N PHE A 76 31.41 23.39 6.56
CA PHE A 76 32.21 24.47 5.96
C PHE A 76 32.67 25.49 7.02
N THR A 77 31.79 25.89 7.94
CA THR A 77 32.16 26.78 9.06
C THR A 77 33.15 26.11 10.01
N LEU A 78 32.95 24.82 10.35
CA LEU A 78 33.86 24.09 11.23
C LEU A 78 35.25 23.91 10.58
N THR A 79 35.29 23.67 9.27
CA THR A 79 36.54 23.57 8.51
C THR A 79 37.30 24.90 8.51
N GLN A 80 36.60 26.02 8.35
CA GLN A 80 37.22 27.35 8.46
C GLN A 80 37.72 27.64 9.88
N GLU A 81 36.95 27.28 10.91
CA GLU A 81 37.37 27.46 12.31
C GLU A 81 38.60 26.60 12.67
N LEU A 82 38.68 25.37 12.15
CA LEU A 82 39.86 24.51 12.31
C LEU A 82 41.11 25.15 11.70
N LEU A 83 40.98 25.69 10.48
CA LEU A 83 42.09 26.31 9.77
C LEU A 83 42.58 27.59 10.47
N ALA A 84 41.67 28.40 11.01
CA ALA A 84 42.00 29.55 11.83
C ALA A 84 42.69 29.16 13.16
N ARG A 85 42.22 28.07 13.80
CA ARG A 85 42.84 27.52 15.02
C ARG A 85 44.26 27.00 14.77
N ASP A 86 44.51 26.37 13.62
CA ASP A 86 45.85 25.88 13.23
C ASP A 86 46.86 27.02 13.06
N GLN A 87 46.44 28.11 12.41
CA GLN A 87 47.27 29.31 12.28
C GLN A 87 47.59 29.92 13.65
N GLN A 88 46.62 29.91 14.57
CA GLN A 88 46.82 30.44 15.92
C GLN A 88 47.75 29.55 16.77
N LEU A 89 47.62 28.22 16.68
CA LEU A 89 48.52 27.25 17.33
C LEU A 89 49.96 27.40 16.82
N ALA A 90 50.16 27.63 15.53
CA ALA A 90 51.48 27.85 14.95
C ALA A 90 52.15 29.12 15.51
N ARG A 91 51.41 30.23 15.63
CA ARG A 91 51.91 31.49 16.21
C ARG A 91 52.31 31.32 17.68
N GLN A 92 51.47 30.69 18.49
CA GLN A 92 51.75 30.46 19.91
C GLN A 92 52.94 29.52 20.14
N ARG A 93 53.14 28.52 19.27
CA ARG A 93 54.35 27.67 19.30
C ARG A 93 55.61 28.49 19.04
N MET A 94 55.58 29.39 18.05
CA MET A 94 56.70 30.30 17.77
C MET A 94 57.02 31.22 18.95
N GLU A 95 56.00 31.82 19.59
CA GLU A 95 56.20 32.65 20.79
C GLU A 95 56.84 31.86 21.94
N LEU A 96 56.36 30.63 22.19
CA LEU A 96 56.91 29.78 23.25
C LEU A 96 58.37 29.39 22.95
N THR A 97 58.72 29.12 21.69
CA THR A 97 60.13 28.89 21.29
C THR A 97 61.00 30.13 21.49
N MET A 98 60.49 31.34 21.18
CA MET A 98 61.23 32.59 21.38
C MET A 98 61.46 32.87 22.88
N LEU A 99 60.42 32.75 23.71
CA LEU A 99 60.52 32.89 25.18
C LEU A 99 61.50 31.88 25.79
N ARG A 100 61.52 30.64 25.28
CA ARG A 100 62.50 29.62 25.72
C ARG A 100 63.93 29.98 25.33
N GLN A 101 64.14 30.51 24.13
CA GLN A 101 65.46 30.98 23.70
C GLN A 101 65.94 32.17 24.52
N GLU A 102 65.05 33.12 24.83
CA GLU A 102 65.36 34.27 25.69
C GLU A 102 65.70 33.83 27.12
N LEU A 103 64.93 32.92 27.70
CA LEU A 103 65.24 32.28 28.98
C LEU A 103 66.57 31.52 28.95
N ALA A 104 66.90 30.84 27.84
CA ALA A 104 68.17 30.14 27.68
C ALA A 104 69.35 31.13 27.59
N ALA A 105 69.18 32.25 26.87
CA ALA A 105 70.18 33.31 26.77
C ALA A 105 70.43 33.99 28.12
N LEU A 106 69.38 34.37 28.85
CA LEU A 106 69.48 34.95 30.19
C LEU A 106 70.12 33.99 31.21
N ARG A 107 69.85 32.68 31.10
CA ARG A 107 70.52 31.67 31.93
C ARG A 107 72.00 31.47 31.55
N ALA A 108 72.33 31.52 30.26
CA ALA A 108 73.72 31.43 29.79
C ALA A 108 74.55 32.67 30.18
N GLU A 109 73.94 33.86 30.16
CA GLU A 109 74.54 35.11 30.61
C GLU A 109 74.77 35.13 32.14
N LYS A 110 73.94 34.40 32.91
CA LYS A 110 74.13 34.16 34.35
C LYS A 110 75.19 33.07 34.63
N ALA A 111 75.50 32.21 33.66
CA ALA A 111 76.42 31.07 33.83
C ALA A 111 77.90 31.41 33.61
N THR A 112 78.26 32.66 33.32
CA THR A 112 79.65 33.13 33.38
C THR A 112 80.08 33.28 34.86
N PRO A 113 81.04 32.49 35.34
CA PRO A 113 81.51 32.63 36.70
C PRO A 113 82.41 33.87 36.77
N SER A 114 81.92 34.95 37.38
CA SER A 114 82.78 35.90 38.07
C SER A 114 82.38 35.93 39.53
N VAL A 115 82.63 34.82 40.21
CA VAL A 115 82.90 34.85 41.63
C VAL A 115 84.40 34.61 41.73
N ALA A 116 85.18 35.68 41.78
CA ALA A 116 86.48 35.61 42.42
C ALA A 116 86.21 35.06 43.82
N THR A 117 86.61 33.81 44.05
CA THR A 117 86.73 33.24 45.38
C THR A 117 87.64 34.16 46.16
N LEU A 118 87.06 35.01 47.00
CA LEU A 118 87.83 35.77 47.98
C LEU A 118 88.53 34.73 48.88
N PRO A 119 89.87 34.75 48.99
CA PRO A 119 90.55 33.95 49.99
C PRO A 119 90.11 34.41 51.39
N ASP A 120 90.16 33.50 52.36
CA ASP A 120 89.72 33.71 53.75
C ASP A 120 90.01 35.12 54.28
N SER A 121 88.94 35.92 54.41
CA SER A 121 88.98 37.32 54.86
C SER A 121 89.42 37.50 56.33
N SER A 122 89.63 36.40 57.07
CA SER A 122 90.02 36.42 58.48
C SER A 122 91.45 36.91 58.70
N THR A 123 92.39 36.62 57.80
CA THR A 123 93.79 37.09 57.90
C THR A 123 93.95 38.54 57.47
N LEU A 124 93.23 38.97 56.43
CA LEU A 124 93.18 40.36 56.00
C LEU A 124 92.52 41.26 57.05
N GLN A 125 91.46 40.80 57.73
CA GLN A 125 90.84 41.53 58.82
C GLN A 125 91.77 41.68 60.04
N GLN A 126 92.58 40.66 60.37
CA GLN A 126 93.59 40.76 61.43
C GLN A 126 94.72 41.74 61.07
N TRP A 127 95.15 41.78 59.81
CA TRP A 127 96.18 42.70 59.33
C TRP A 127 95.68 44.16 59.31
N ILE A 128 94.43 44.38 58.89
CA ILE A 128 93.77 45.71 58.91
C ILE A 128 93.48 46.17 60.34
N ALA A 129 93.12 45.27 61.26
CA ALA A 129 92.95 45.60 62.68
C ALA A 129 94.27 46.03 63.35
N GLY A 130 95.40 45.44 62.93
CA GLY A 130 96.75 45.84 63.38
C GLY A 130 97.18 47.21 62.84
N LEU A 131 96.83 47.55 61.60
CA LEU A 131 97.12 48.86 61.00
C LEU A 131 96.16 49.98 61.47
N GLY A 132 94.92 49.64 61.83
CA GLY A 132 93.91 50.60 62.32
C GLY A 132 94.25 51.26 63.67
N ALA A 133 95.17 50.67 64.45
CA ALA A 133 95.68 51.29 65.67
C ALA A 133 96.68 52.43 65.39
N ALA A 134 97.36 52.43 64.23
CA ALA A 134 98.41 53.39 63.90
C ALA A 134 97.93 54.55 62.99
N TRP A 135 96.73 54.47 62.40
CA TRP A 135 96.28 55.37 61.32
C TRP A 135 94.94 56.08 61.57
N ARG A 136 94.48 56.15 62.83
CA ARG A 136 93.26 56.90 63.19
C ARG A 136 93.47 58.41 62.97
N GLY A 137 93.09 58.88 61.78
CA GLY A 137 93.04 60.31 61.43
C GLY A 137 93.67 60.72 60.09
N SER A 138 94.23 59.81 59.29
CA SER A 138 94.84 60.19 58.00
C SER A 138 93.80 60.34 56.87
N PRO A 139 94.02 61.25 55.89
CA PRO A 139 93.14 61.43 54.73
C PRO A 139 92.96 60.15 53.90
N ASP A 140 93.96 59.27 53.90
CA ASP A 140 93.95 58.01 53.16
C ASP A 140 93.12 56.91 53.85
N ALA A 141 92.97 56.94 55.17
CA ALA A 141 92.05 56.05 55.89
C ALA A 141 90.57 56.38 55.58
N GLN A 142 90.24 57.67 55.47
CA GLN A 142 88.89 58.11 55.07
C GLN A 142 88.59 57.76 53.60
N ARG A 143 89.60 57.87 52.70
CA ARG A 143 89.47 57.40 51.31
C ARG A 143 89.27 55.89 51.23
N ALA A 144 89.97 55.10 52.04
CA ALA A 144 89.79 53.66 52.11
C ALA A 144 88.39 53.27 52.64
N GLU A 145 87.88 53.96 53.66
CA GLU A 145 86.53 53.75 54.18
C GLU A 145 85.45 54.16 53.15
N ALA A 146 85.67 55.25 52.41
CA ALA A 146 84.79 55.68 51.32
C ALA A 146 84.77 54.66 50.16
N LEU A 147 85.93 54.12 49.77
CA LEU A 147 86.05 53.08 48.75
C LEU A 147 85.39 51.76 49.20
N LEU A 148 85.52 51.38 50.47
CA LEU A 148 84.81 50.23 51.05
C LEU A 148 83.29 50.44 51.06
N ARG A 149 82.81 51.64 51.41
CA ARG A 149 81.37 51.99 51.31
C ARG A 149 80.87 51.97 49.86
N GLN A 150 81.70 52.41 48.91
CA GLN A 150 81.37 52.36 47.49
C GLN A 150 81.30 50.91 46.99
N ALA A 151 82.29 50.07 47.31
CA ALA A 151 82.33 48.66 46.95
C ALA A 151 81.18 47.86 47.57
N THR A 152 80.81 48.15 48.83
CA THR A 152 79.65 47.53 49.50
C THR A 152 78.30 47.99 48.92
N GLN A 153 78.18 49.26 48.51
CA GLN A 153 77.00 49.74 47.78
C GLN A 153 76.89 49.13 46.38
N GLU A 154 77.99 48.99 45.65
CA GLU A 154 78.01 48.35 44.32
C GLU A 154 77.67 46.86 44.40
N THR A 155 78.17 46.14 45.42
CA THR A 155 77.77 44.74 45.67
C THR A 155 76.33 44.60 46.16
N ALA A 156 75.81 45.55 46.93
CA ALA A 156 74.39 45.56 47.31
C ALA A 156 73.48 45.81 46.10
N LYS A 157 73.86 46.75 45.22
CA LYS A 157 73.16 47.03 43.95
C LYS A 157 73.20 45.82 43.01
N SER A 158 74.35 45.15 42.88
CA SER A 158 74.46 43.96 42.04
C SER A 158 73.66 42.77 42.59
N ARG A 159 73.62 42.57 43.92
CA ARG A 159 72.74 41.56 44.55
C ARG A 159 71.25 41.87 44.35
N ALA A 160 70.85 43.13 44.47
CA ALA A 160 69.47 43.53 44.22
C ALA A 160 69.07 43.32 42.75
N ALA A 161 69.96 43.65 41.81
CA ALA A 161 69.77 43.38 40.38
C ALA A 161 69.69 41.87 40.09
N ALA A 162 70.55 41.05 40.71
CA ALA A 162 70.51 39.60 40.57
C ALA A 162 69.21 38.99 41.13
N ALA A 163 68.71 39.47 42.28
CA ALA A 163 67.44 39.04 42.84
C ALA A 163 66.23 39.45 41.97
N GLN A 164 66.28 40.64 41.35
CA GLN A 164 65.26 41.07 40.38
C GLN A 164 65.30 40.22 39.10
N ALA A 165 66.49 39.87 38.61
CA ALA A 165 66.65 38.97 37.47
C ALA A 165 66.12 37.56 37.77
N GLU A 166 66.35 37.03 38.97
CA GLU A 166 65.78 35.74 39.42
C GLU A 166 64.26 35.75 39.43
N ARG A 167 63.65 36.81 39.95
CA ARG A 167 62.19 36.97 39.92
C ARG A 167 61.64 36.97 38.50
N ARG A 168 62.27 37.72 37.59
CA ARG A 168 61.89 37.74 36.17
C ARG A 168 62.02 36.37 35.51
N VAL A 169 63.08 35.63 35.81
CA VAL A 169 63.25 34.25 35.31
C VAL A 169 62.14 33.35 35.82
N THR A 170 61.79 33.40 37.11
CA THR A 170 60.68 32.59 37.66
C THR A 170 59.32 32.99 37.08
N GLU A 171 59.07 34.29 36.87
CA GLU A 171 57.86 34.78 36.22
C GLU A 171 57.76 34.29 34.78
N LEU A 172 58.83 34.41 33.98
CA LEU A 172 58.90 33.92 32.61
C LEU A 172 58.76 32.40 32.51
N GLU A 173 59.35 31.64 33.45
CA GLU A 173 59.17 30.19 33.54
C GLU A 173 57.71 29.82 33.80
N SER A 174 57.05 30.50 34.74
CA SER A 174 55.63 30.26 35.04
C SER A 174 54.73 30.62 33.85
N ALA A 175 55.02 31.72 33.15
CA ALA A 175 54.32 32.13 31.94
C ALA A 175 54.53 31.13 30.79
N ALA A 176 55.75 30.62 30.61
CA ALA A 176 56.05 29.59 29.63
C ALA A 176 55.34 28.25 29.94
N GLN A 177 55.20 27.89 31.22
CA GLN A 177 54.43 26.71 31.65
C GLN A 177 52.93 26.89 31.38
N ALA A 178 52.35 28.05 31.72
CA ALA A 178 50.94 28.35 31.45
C ALA A 178 50.63 28.34 29.94
N LEU A 179 51.52 28.90 29.11
CA LEU A 179 51.41 28.83 27.65
C LEU A 179 51.51 27.39 27.14
N ALA A 180 52.41 26.58 27.70
CA ALA A 180 52.54 25.16 27.33
C ALA A 180 51.26 24.37 27.66
N GLN A 181 50.65 24.61 28.81
CA GLN A 181 49.38 23.99 29.20
C GLN A 181 48.25 24.42 28.26
N THR A 182 48.16 25.70 27.95
CA THR A 182 47.15 26.25 27.03
C THR A 182 47.29 25.64 25.63
N LEU A 183 48.53 25.50 25.13
CA LEU A 183 48.81 24.83 23.86
C LEU A 183 48.42 23.35 23.88
N ALA A 184 48.71 22.64 24.97
CA ALA A 184 48.35 21.23 25.12
C ALA A 184 46.82 21.04 25.15
N GLN A 185 46.09 21.93 25.82
CA GLN A 185 44.63 21.92 25.85
C GLN A 185 44.04 22.18 24.46
N ARG A 186 44.50 23.23 23.76
CA ARG A 186 44.04 23.50 22.39
C ARG A 186 44.36 22.38 21.40
N GLN A 187 45.47 21.68 21.58
CA GLN A 187 45.79 20.51 20.74
C GLN A 187 44.79 19.37 20.96
N ARG A 188 44.34 19.13 22.21
CA ARG A 188 43.30 18.13 22.49
C ARG A 188 41.96 18.52 21.88
N GLU A 189 41.52 19.76 22.10
CA GLU A 189 40.29 20.27 21.52
C GLU A 189 40.29 20.17 19.99
N HIS A 190 41.44 20.43 19.35
CA HIS A 190 41.59 20.25 17.90
C HIS A 190 41.49 18.78 17.48
N GLN A 191 42.13 17.85 18.21
CA GLN A 191 42.02 16.42 17.93
C GLN A 191 40.59 15.90 18.11
N GLU A 192 39.88 16.36 19.14
CA GLU A 192 38.47 16.04 19.38
C GLU A 192 37.58 16.57 18.25
N ALA A 193 37.83 17.80 17.77
CA ALA A 193 37.11 18.38 16.64
C ALA A 193 37.32 17.58 15.34
N LEU A 194 38.56 17.13 15.07
CA LEU A 194 38.85 16.26 13.92
C LEU A 194 38.16 14.89 14.04
N HIS A 195 38.14 14.30 15.24
CA HIS A 195 37.45 13.04 15.48
C HIS A 195 35.93 13.19 15.27
N ALA A 196 35.33 14.27 15.79
CA ALA A 196 33.93 14.59 15.59
C ALA A 196 33.58 14.79 14.11
N LEU A 197 34.45 15.45 13.34
CA LEU A 197 34.24 15.64 11.90
C LEU A 197 34.31 14.32 11.12
N ARG A 198 35.24 13.43 11.48
CA ARG A 198 35.33 12.09 10.88
C ARG A 198 34.10 11.25 11.19
N ALA A 199 33.66 11.23 12.45
CA ALA A 199 32.45 10.52 12.85
C ALA A 199 31.20 11.05 12.13
N ALA A 200 31.08 12.37 11.97
CA ALA A 200 30.00 13.00 11.21
C ALA A 200 30.05 12.66 9.72
N LEU A 201 31.25 12.55 9.14
CA LEU A 201 31.44 12.12 7.75
C LEU A 201 30.98 10.67 7.57
N GLU A 202 31.44 9.75 8.42
CA GLU A 202 31.05 8.34 8.42
C GLU A 202 29.53 8.18 8.59
N GLU A 203 28.92 8.91 9.52
CA GLU A 203 27.46 8.90 9.71
C GLU A 203 26.72 9.37 8.43
N SER A 204 27.24 10.42 7.77
CA SER A 204 26.66 10.92 6.52
C SER A 204 26.79 9.93 5.36
N GLU A 205 27.92 9.23 5.27
CA GLU A 205 28.18 8.19 4.27
C GLU A 205 27.28 6.98 4.49
N GLN A 206 27.11 6.56 5.75
CA GLN A 206 26.19 5.48 6.11
C GLN A 206 24.74 5.83 5.77
N LYS A 207 24.29 7.06 6.06
CA LYS A 207 22.95 7.53 5.67
C LYS A 207 22.76 7.50 4.16
N ARG A 208 23.73 8.00 3.39
CA ARG A 208 23.71 7.93 1.92
C ARG A 208 23.69 6.50 1.39
N ALA A 209 24.50 5.61 1.96
CA ALA A 209 24.50 4.19 1.59
C ALA A 209 23.16 3.52 1.91
N GLY A 210 22.53 3.88 3.04
CA GLY A 210 21.18 3.44 3.40
C GLY A 210 20.12 3.92 2.40
N GLU A 211 20.10 5.22 2.08
CA GLU A 211 19.20 5.80 1.07
C GLU A 211 19.39 5.18 -0.31
N GLN A 212 20.64 4.93 -0.73
CA GLN A 212 20.94 4.26 -2.00
C GLN A 212 20.43 2.82 -2.02
N LYS A 213 20.60 2.06 -0.93
CA LYS A 213 20.04 0.71 -0.80
C LYS A 213 18.52 0.70 -0.90
N VAL A 214 17.84 1.61 -0.19
CA VAL A 214 16.37 1.74 -0.26
C VAL A 214 15.93 2.10 -1.68
N THR A 215 16.65 3.02 -2.34
CA THR A 215 16.35 3.41 -3.72
C THR A 215 16.53 2.25 -4.69
N GLN A 216 17.60 1.46 -4.55
CA GLN A 216 17.81 0.25 -5.36
C GLN A 216 16.71 -0.78 -5.13
N GLN A 217 16.38 -1.09 -3.88
CA GLN A 217 15.30 -2.02 -3.54
C GLN A 217 13.95 -1.56 -4.10
N THR A 218 13.65 -0.26 -4.01
CA THR A 218 12.42 0.32 -4.56
C THR A 218 12.40 0.19 -6.09
N ARG A 219 13.53 0.44 -6.75
CA ARG A 219 13.66 0.28 -8.21
C ARG A 219 13.47 -1.17 -8.65
N GLU A 220 14.06 -2.12 -7.93
CA GLU A 220 13.88 -3.55 -8.18
C GLU A 220 12.44 -3.98 -7.95
N ALA A 221 11.80 -3.52 -6.88
CA ALA A 221 10.39 -3.76 -6.60
C ALA A 221 9.48 -3.19 -7.71
N LEU A 222 9.77 -1.98 -8.20
CA LEU A 222 9.05 -1.38 -9.33
C LEU A 222 9.24 -2.19 -10.61
N LEU A 223 10.45 -2.64 -10.92
CA LEU A 223 10.71 -3.49 -12.08
C LEU A 223 9.99 -4.84 -11.96
N ALA A 224 9.97 -5.44 -10.77
CA ALA A 224 9.25 -6.68 -10.50
C ALA A 224 7.73 -6.50 -10.64
N LEU A 225 7.19 -5.39 -10.15
CA LEU A 225 5.78 -5.03 -10.31
C LEU A 225 5.43 -4.81 -11.79
N HIS A 226 6.25 -4.07 -12.51
CA HIS A 226 6.07 -3.84 -13.95
C HIS A 226 6.10 -5.14 -14.75
N LYS A 227 6.97 -6.09 -14.37
CA LYS A 227 7.02 -7.43 -14.96
C LYS A 227 5.75 -8.24 -14.67
N ARG A 228 5.12 -8.07 -13.50
CA ARG A 228 3.83 -8.71 -13.15
C ARG A 228 2.65 -8.06 -13.87
N LEU A 229 2.71 -6.76 -14.13
CA LEU A 229 1.71 -6.01 -14.89
C LEU A 229 1.74 -6.28 -16.40
N GLN A 230 2.68 -7.08 -16.92
CA GLN A 230 2.74 -7.44 -18.36
C GLN A 230 1.49 -8.15 -18.89
N TRP A 231 0.55 -8.52 -18.01
CA TRP A 231 -0.66 -9.23 -18.34
C TRP A 231 -1.88 -8.30 -18.46
N GLU A 232 -1.72 -7.01 -18.19
CA GLU A 232 -2.76 -6.01 -18.47
C GLU A 232 -2.83 -5.70 -19.97
N VAL A 233 -3.96 -6.06 -20.58
CA VAL A 233 -4.23 -5.72 -21.98
C VAL A 233 -4.78 -4.30 -22.05
N THR A 234 -4.14 -3.41 -22.82
CA THR A 234 -4.60 -2.01 -22.95
C THR A 234 -5.69 -1.85 -24.03
N PRO A 235 -6.55 -0.80 -23.95
CA PRO A 235 -7.54 -0.51 -24.99
C PRO A 235 -6.93 -0.36 -26.39
N GLU A 236 -5.71 0.18 -26.50
CA GLU A 236 -4.98 0.32 -27.75
C GLU A 236 -4.60 -1.05 -28.33
N GLN A 237 -4.19 -2.00 -27.48
CA GLN A 237 -3.86 -3.36 -27.91
C GLN A 237 -5.11 -4.12 -28.40
N LEU A 238 -6.28 -3.84 -27.84
CA LEU A 238 -7.56 -4.42 -28.27
C LEU A 238 -8.04 -3.92 -29.64
N LYS A 239 -7.33 -2.96 -30.27
CA LYS A 239 -7.54 -2.60 -31.68
C LYS A 239 -7.09 -3.70 -32.63
N ASP A 240 -6.13 -4.55 -32.23
CA ASP A 240 -5.71 -5.73 -32.99
C ASP A 240 -6.74 -6.86 -32.84
N GLU A 241 -7.24 -7.39 -33.96
CA GLU A 241 -8.27 -8.43 -33.98
C GLU A 241 -7.82 -9.73 -33.31
N ARG A 242 -6.58 -10.17 -33.51
CA ARG A 242 -6.06 -11.41 -32.89
C ARG A 242 -6.01 -11.29 -31.38
N LYS A 243 -5.61 -10.12 -30.88
CA LYS A 243 -5.60 -9.82 -29.44
C LYS A 243 -7.03 -9.76 -28.89
N ARG A 244 -7.97 -9.16 -29.63
CA ARG A 244 -9.38 -9.11 -29.24
C ARG A 244 -10.02 -10.49 -29.16
N LEU A 245 -9.77 -11.36 -30.14
CA LEU A 245 -10.25 -12.74 -30.13
C LEU A 245 -9.68 -13.53 -28.95
N SER A 246 -8.38 -13.39 -28.69
CA SER A 246 -7.73 -14.06 -27.54
C SER A 246 -8.28 -13.55 -26.21
N TYR A 247 -8.50 -12.24 -26.08
CA TYR A 247 -9.11 -11.61 -24.90
C TYR A 247 -10.54 -12.10 -24.68
N ALA A 248 -11.35 -12.22 -25.74
CA ALA A 248 -12.71 -12.73 -25.66
C ALA A 248 -12.74 -14.20 -25.19
N ALA A 249 -11.85 -15.04 -25.72
CA ALA A 249 -11.71 -16.44 -25.28
C ALA A 249 -11.29 -16.54 -23.81
N GLY A 250 -10.28 -15.77 -23.39
CA GLY A 250 -9.86 -15.70 -21.99
C GLY A 250 -10.96 -15.19 -21.05
N SER A 251 -11.75 -14.21 -21.50
CA SER A 251 -12.90 -13.70 -20.74
C SER A 251 -14.02 -14.73 -20.58
N ALA A 252 -14.21 -15.60 -21.58
CA ALA A 252 -15.15 -16.72 -21.46
C ALA A 252 -14.71 -17.71 -20.37
N LEU A 253 -13.43 -18.13 -20.39
CA LEU A 253 -12.86 -18.98 -19.33
C LEU A 253 -12.95 -18.31 -17.96
N GLY A 254 -12.74 -16.99 -17.88
CA GLY A 254 -12.92 -16.21 -16.66
C GLY A 254 -14.34 -16.27 -16.10
N ARG A 255 -15.37 -16.23 -16.97
CA ARG A 255 -16.76 -16.40 -16.56
C ARG A 255 -17.03 -17.83 -16.05
N ASP A 256 -16.44 -18.85 -16.66
CA ASP A 256 -16.55 -20.23 -16.18
C ASP A 256 -15.97 -20.38 -14.77
N ILE A 257 -14.78 -19.80 -14.54
CA ILE A 257 -14.15 -19.77 -13.20
C ILE A 257 -15.06 -19.05 -12.20
N GLN A 258 -15.62 -17.88 -12.56
CA GLN A 258 -16.56 -17.16 -11.71
C GLN A 258 -17.78 -18.02 -11.34
N GLY A 259 -18.31 -18.80 -12.30
CA GLY A 259 -19.41 -19.74 -12.06
C GLY A 259 -19.06 -20.81 -11.02
N VAL A 260 -17.88 -21.43 -11.15
CA VAL A 260 -17.40 -22.44 -10.18
C VAL A 260 -17.20 -21.82 -8.79
N VAL A 261 -16.62 -20.62 -8.71
CA VAL A 261 -16.43 -19.90 -7.45
C VAL A 261 -17.77 -19.59 -6.79
N ALA A 262 -18.72 -19.02 -7.55
CA ALA A 262 -20.04 -18.68 -7.05
C ALA A 262 -20.80 -19.92 -6.56
N ALA A 263 -20.73 -21.04 -7.30
CA ALA A 263 -21.33 -22.30 -6.90
C ALA A 263 -20.75 -22.82 -5.58
N ARG A 264 -19.41 -22.92 -5.48
CA ARG A 264 -18.72 -23.38 -4.25
C ARG A 264 -19.05 -22.48 -3.05
N GLN A 265 -19.00 -21.17 -3.22
CA GLN A 265 -19.39 -20.20 -2.19
C GLN A 265 -20.86 -20.38 -1.78
N SER A 266 -21.75 -20.60 -2.75
CA SER A 266 -23.17 -20.84 -2.48
C SER A 266 -23.42 -22.09 -1.65
N TRP A 267 -22.54 -23.10 -1.71
CA TRP A 267 -22.61 -24.32 -0.89
C TRP A 267 -21.89 -24.19 0.46
N GLY A 268 -21.29 -23.04 0.75
CA GLY A 268 -20.53 -22.79 1.98
C GLY A 268 -19.06 -23.22 1.92
N VAL A 269 -18.52 -23.48 0.73
CA VAL A 269 -17.10 -23.79 0.54
C VAL A 269 -16.33 -22.48 0.35
N PRO A 270 -15.39 -22.13 1.26
CA PRO A 270 -14.60 -20.93 1.10
C PRO A 270 -13.67 -21.08 -0.12
N VAL A 271 -13.52 -19.99 -0.88
CA VAL A 271 -12.63 -19.94 -2.03
C VAL A 271 -11.76 -18.69 -1.90
N ASP A 272 -10.45 -18.92 -1.77
CA ASP A 272 -9.47 -17.85 -1.85
C ASP A 272 -9.25 -17.48 -3.33
N ARG A 273 -9.82 -16.34 -3.74
CA ARG A 273 -9.83 -15.94 -5.16
C ARG A 273 -8.43 -15.62 -5.66
N ASP A 274 -7.59 -15.04 -4.82
CA ASP A 274 -6.22 -14.64 -5.21
C ASP A 274 -5.36 -15.87 -5.49
N SER A 275 -5.38 -16.88 -4.61
CA SER A 275 -4.67 -18.14 -4.82
C SER A 275 -5.23 -18.94 -5.99
N LEU A 276 -6.55 -18.98 -6.17
CA LEU A 276 -7.18 -19.65 -7.30
C LEU A 276 -6.71 -19.05 -8.64
N LEU A 277 -6.75 -17.72 -8.76
CA LEU A 277 -6.30 -17.03 -9.97
C LEU A 277 -4.79 -17.19 -10.16
N ALA A 278 -3.98 -17.09 -9.08
CA ALA A 278 -2.55 -17.38 -9.15
C ALA A 278 -2.26 -18.79 -9.66
N GLY A 279 -3.04 -19.79 -9.23
CA GLY A 279 -2.94 -21.16 -9.73
C GLY A 279 -3.26 -21.29 -11.22
N VAL A 280 -4.28 -20.61 -11.72
CA VAL A 280 -4.62 -20.56 -13.16
C VAL A 280 -3.49 -19.92 -13.97
N ILE A 281 -2.99 -18.77 -13.50
CA ILE A 281 -1.86 -18.02 -14.08
C ILE A 281 -0.61 -18.90 -14.14
N ASP A 282 -0.23 -19.52 -13.03
CA ASP A 282 0.97 -20.36 -12.92
C ASP A 282 0.82 -21.64 -13.76
N SER A 283 -0.38 -22.22 -13.86
CA SER A 283 -0.68 -23.37 -14.72
C SER A 283 -0.50 -23.04 -16.20
N VAL A 284 -1.10 -21.94 -16.69
CA VAL A 284 -0.97 -21.52 -18.10
C VAL A 284 0.47 -21.11 -18.43
N SER A 285 1.21 -20.60 -17.44
CA SER A 285 2.62 -20.21 -17.59
C SER A 285 3.61 -21.37 -17.49
N GLY A 286 3.16 -22.57 -17.10
CA GLY A 286 4.04 -23.71 -16.82
C GLY A 286 4.96 -23.50 -15.61
N ARG A 287 4.53 -22.72 -14.61
CA ARG A 287 5.30 -22.35 -13.40
C ARG A 287 4.56 -22.70 -12.10
N LEU A 288 3.95 -23.88 -12.08
CA LEU A 288 3.28 -24.39 -10.88
C LEU A 288 4.24 -24.40 -9.68
N ARG A 289 3.75 -23.97 -8.53
CA ARG A 289 4.53 -23.84 -7.28
C ARG A 289 4.48 -25.06 -6.38
N LEU A 290 3.63 -26.01 -6.72
CA LEU A 290 3.45 -27.27 -6.00
C LEU A 290 3.86 -28.44 -6.91
N PRO A 291 4.45 -29.50 -6.35
CA PRO A 291 4.78 -30.70 -7.11
C PRO A 291 3.50 -31.39 -7.63
N PRO A 292 3.55 -32.11 -8.78
CA PRO A 292 2.36 -32.68 -9.41
C PRO A 292 1.53 -33.60 -8.51
N ASP A 293 2.18 -34.51 -7.76
CA ASP A 293 1.48 -35.45 -6.89
C ASP A 293 0.72 -34.76 -5.75
N GLU A 294 1.27 -33.64 -5.24
CA GLU A 294 0.62 -32.83 -4.21
C GLU A 294 -0.56 -32.04 -4.79
N LEU A 295 -0.42 -31.52 -6.01
CA LEU A 295 -1.52 -30.86 -6.72
C LEU A 295 -2.70 -31.78 -6.96
N ASP A 296 -2.44 -33.01 -7.41
CA ASP A 296 -3.48 -34.01 -7.66
C ASP A 296 -4.22 -34.37 -6.37
N ALA A 297 -3.48 -34.58 -5.26
CA ALA A 297 -4.06 -34.88 -3.95
C ALA A 297 -4.92 -33.72 -3.42
N LEU A 298 -4.41 -32.48 -3.49
CA LEU A 298 -5.14 -31.29 -3.03
C LEU A 298 -6.36 -30.99 -3.89
N THR A 299 -6.29 -31.21 -5.20
CA THR A 299 -7.42 -31.06 -6.12
C THR A 299 -8.52 -32.08 -5.78
N ALA A 300 -8.14 -33.35 -5.60
CA ALA A 300 -9.09 -34.38 -5.19
C ALA A 300 -9.75 -34.08 -3.84
N GLN A 301 -8.98 -33.56 -2.87
CA GLN A 301 -9.52 -33.13 -1.59
C GLN A 301 -10.50 -31.96 -1.73
N ALA A 302 -10.16 -30.95 -2.54
CA ALA A 302 -11.02 -29.80 -2.78
C ALA A 302 -12.33 -30.19 -3.48
N ASP A 303 -12.26 -31.12 -4.43
CA ASP A 303 -13.43 -31.63 -5.16
C ASP A 303 -14.31 -32.48 -4.25
N ALA A 304 -13.73 -33.38 -3.43
CA ALA A 304 -14.47 -34.14 -2.44
C ALA A 304 -15.20 -33.24 -1.43
N ALA A 305 -14.54 -32.18 -0.95
CA ALA A 305 -15.15 -31.19 -0.06
C ALA A 305 -16.32 -30.44 -0.75
N ALA A 306 -16.15 -30.08 -2.03
CA ALA A 306 -17.20 -29.43 -2.80
C ALA A 306 -18.41 -30.34 -3.04
N VAL A 307 -18.18 -31.62 -3.35
CA VAL A 307 -19.23 -32.63 -3.51
C VAL A 307 -19.99 -32.83 -2.20
N ALA A 308 -19.29 -33.04 -1.08
CA ALA A 308 -19.92 -33.23 0.22
C ALA A 308 -20.75 -32.00 0.64
N ALA A 309 -20.24 -30.78 0.40
CA ALA A 309 -20.98 -29.55 0.68
C ALA A 309 -22.24 -29.42 -0.19
N ARG A 310 -22.13 -29.74 -1.49
CA ARG A 310 -23.28 -29.74 -2.41
C ARG A 310 -24.32 -30.75 -1.98
N GLU A 311 -23.93 -31.99 -1.68
CA GLU A 311 -24.85 -33.05 -1.22
C GLU A 311 -25.58 -32.68 0.06
N LYS A 312 -24.85 -32.11 1.04
CA LYS A 312 -25.46 -31.60 2.27
C LYS A 312 -26.56 -30.58 1.96
N ARG A 313 -26.27 -29.62 1.08
CA ARG A 313 -27.24 -28.57 0.69
C ARG A 313 -28.43 -29.13 -0.08
N VAL A 314 -28.21 -30.07 -0.99
CA VAL A 314 -29.29 -30.77 -1.70
C VAL A 314 -30.18 -31.52 -0.72
N ASN A 315 -29.61 -32.24 0.25
CA ASN A 315 -30.38 -33.01 1.23
C ASN A 315 -31.19 -32.11 2.18
N GLU A 316 -30.60 -31.00 2.62
CA GLU A 316 -31.31 -30.00 3.42
C GLU A 316 -32.45 -29.35 2.64
N GLN A 317 -32.22 -29.00 1.37
CA GLN A 317 -33.24 -28.42 0.50
C GLN A 317 -34.37 -29.43 0.23
N ARG A 318 -34.04 -30.68 -0.09
CA ARG A 318 -35.01 -31.74 -0.33
C ARG A 318 -35.98 -31.91 0.84
N ARG A 319 -35.47 -31.94 2.08
CA ARG A 319 -36.32 -32.04 3.28
C ARG A 319 -37.30 -30.86 3.39
N ARG A 320 -36.83 -29.64 3.15
CA ARG A 320 -37.68 -28.44 3.15
C ARG A 320 -38.74 -28.49 2.05
N ASP A 321 -38.36 -28.99 0.87
CA ASP A 321 -39.24 -29.11 -0.28
C ASP A 321 -40.34 -30.14 -0.04
N GLU A 322 -39.98 -31.33 0.47
CA GLU A 322 -40.93 -32.39 0.85
C GLU A 322 -41.90 -31.89 1.93
N ASP A 323 -41.38 -31.23 2.96
CA ASP A 323 -42.19 -30.65 4.05
C ASP A 323 -43.16 -29.58 3.55
N TYR A 324 -42.71 -28.70 2.65
CA TYR A 324 -43.55 -27.65 2.07
C TYR A 324 -44.63 -28.27 1.18
N LEU A 325 -44.25 -29.20 0.31
CA LEU A 325 -45.18 -29.84 -0.62
C LEU A 325 -46.24 -30.67 0.11
N ALA A 326 -45.87 -31.39 1.17
CA ALA A 326 -46.82 -32.13 2.01
C ALA A 326 -47.87 -31.20 2.64
N ARG A 327 -47.46 -30.02 3.09
CA ARG A 327 -48.38 -29.01 3.63
C ARG A 327 -49.21 -28.34 2.55
N PHE A 328 -48.60 -27.99 1.41
CA PHE A 328 -49.28 -27.32 0.31
C PHE A 328 -50.34 -28.22 -0.33
N SER A 329 -50.01 -29.48 -0.64
CA SER A 329 -50.92 -30.45 -1.27
C SER A 329 -52.20 -30.73 -0.45
N GLN A 330 -52.16 -30.54 0.87
CA GLN A 330 -53.32 -30.73 1.75
C GLN A 330 -54.25 -29.51 1.82
N GLN A 331 -53.86 -28.37 1.23
CA GLN A 331 -54.68 -27.16 1.28
C GLN A 331 -55.88 -27.27 0.35
N LYS A 332 -56.99 -26.62 0.74
CA LYS A 332 -58.22 -26.59 -0.06
C LYS A 332 -57.96 -25.94 -1.42
N GLY A 333 -58.43 -26.57 -2.48
CA GLY A 333 -58.34 -26.05 -3.85
C GLY A 333 -57.00 -26.35 -4.54
N VAL A 334 -56.07 -27.03 -3.87
CA VAL A 334 -54.81 -27.47 -4.49
C VAL A 334 -55.05 -28.66 -5.40
N LYS A 335 -54.43 -28.63 -6.58
CA LYS A 335 -54.50 -29.67 -7.61
C LYS A 335 -53.11 -29.95 -8.15
N GLN A 336 -52.90 -31.17 -8.65
CA GLN A 336 -51.70 -31.53 -9.40
C GLN A 336 -51.98 -31.37 -10.90
N SER A 337 -51.08 -30.70 -11.60
CA SER A 337 -51.09 -30.58 -13.06
C SER A 337 -50.60 -31.87 -13.72
N ALA A 338 -50.99 -32.09 -14.98
CA ALA A 338 -50.48 -33.19 -15.80
C ALA A 338 -48.96 -33.07 -16.06
N MET A 339 -48.40 -31.85 -16.03
CA MET A 339 -46.95 -31.63 -16.10
C MET A 339 -46.23 -31.99 -14.79
N GLY A 340 -46.96 -32.17 -13.67
CA GLY A 340 -46.42 -32.67 -12.41
C GLY A 340 -46.17 -31.61 -11.34
N PHE A 341 -46.39 -30.32 -11.62
CA PHE A 341 -46.41 -29.27 -10.59
C PHE A 341 -47.74 -29.25 -9.83
N TRP A 342 -47.74 -28.65 -8.65
CA TRP A 342 -48.94 -28.46 -7.84
C TRP A 342 -49.36 -27.00 -7.89
N TYR A 343 -50.66 -26.70 -7.92
CA TYR A 343 -51.13 -25.33 -7.96
C TYR A 343 -52.42 -25.13 -7.16
N ARG A 344 -52.65 -23.89 -6.77
CA ARG A 344 -53.90 -23.39 -6.16
C ARG A 344 -54.29 -22.12 -6.87
N VAL A 345 -55.50 -22.08 -7.42
CA VAL A 345 -56.07 -20.82 -7.92
C VAL A 345 -56.45 -19.97 -6.70
N ASP A 346 -55.80 -18.83 -6.55
CA ASP A 346 -56.04 -17.90 -5.45
C ASP A 346 -57.20 -16.96 -5.79
N TYR A 347 -57.24 -16.50 -7.04
CA TYR A 347 -58.34 -15.74 -7.62
C TYR A 347 -58.55 -16.16 -9.07
N ALA A 348 -59.75 -16.59 -9.43
CA ALA A 348 -59.99 -17.12 -10.77
C ALA A 348 -59.90 -16.05 -11.88
N GLY A 349 -60.12 -14.77 -11.53
CA GLY A 349 -60.27 -13.69 -12.49
C GLY A 349 -61.67 -13.65 -13.13
N GLU A 350 -61.82 -12.74 -14.10
CA GLU A 350 -63.05 -12.54 -14.86
C GLU A 350 -62.78 -12.47 -16.37
N GLY A 351 -63.68 -13.01 -17.19
CA GLY A 351 -63.56 -12.98 -18.64
C GLY A 351 -62.54 -13.98 -19.21
N ALA A 352 -62.97 -14.78 -20.20
CA ALA A 352 -62.11 -15.76 -20.84
C ALA A 352 -60.94 -15.08 -21.58
N LEU A 353 -59.74 -15.64 -21.42
CA LEU A 353 -58.59 -15.25 -22.22
C LEU A 353 -58.76 -15.75 -23.66
N ALA A 354 -58.61 -14.87 -24.64
CA ALA A 354 -58.59 -15.29 -26.03
C ALA A 354 -57.33 -16.15 -26.29
N PRO A 355 -57.40 -17.21 -27.12
CA PRO A 355 -56.23 -18.06 -27.41
C PRO A 355 -55.04 -17.30 -28.00
N THR A 356 -55.29 -16.18 -28.65
CA THR A 356 -54.30 -15.29 -29.27
C THR A 356 -54.06 -14.01 -28.47
N ALA A 357 -54.55 -13.93 -27.23
CA ALA A 357 -54.42 -12.76 -26.38
C ALA A 357 -52.94 -12.43 -26.10
N VAL A 358 -52.66 -11.13 -26.02
CA VAL A 358 -51.48 -10.60 -25.35
C VAL A 358 -51.82 -10.50 -23.87
N VAL A 359 -51.03 -11.16 -23.03
CA VAL A 359 -51.26 -11.23 -21.59
C VAL A 359 -50.13 -10.50 -20.89
N ASP A 360 -50.49 -9.71 -19.88
CA ASP A 360 -49.57 -8.99 -19.01
C ASP A 360 -49.48 -9.76 -17.70
N VAL A 361 -48.29 -10.26 -17.35
CA VAL A 361 -48.07 -11.13 -16.18
C VAL A 361 -47.03 -10.54 -15.25
N VAL A 362 -47.32 -10.67 -13.95
CA VAL A 362 -46.40 -10.39 -12.84
C VAL A 362 -46.16 -11.69 -12.08
N VAL A 363 -44.89 -11.98 -11.80
CA VAL A 363 -44.49 -13.18 -11.05
C VAL A 363 -43.62 -12.80 -9.87
N LYS A 364 -43.93 -13.41 -8.73
CA LYS A 364 -43.04 -13.50 -7.58
C LYS A 364 -42.53 -14.92 -7.44
N GLU A 365 -41.21 -15.04 -7.36
CA GLU A 365 -40.48 -16.28 -7.29
C GLU A 365 -39.80 -16.41 -5.93
N LYS A 366 -40.01 -17.54 -5.25
CA LYS A 366 -39.43 -17.81 -3.93
C LYS A 366 -39.07 -19.29 -3.74
N LEU A 367 -38.15 -19.54 -2.81
CA LEU A 367 -37.83 -20.87 -2.32
C LEU A 367 -38.84 -21.35 -1.27
N THR A 368 -38.86 -22.64 -0.99
CA THR A 368 -39.71 -23.27 0.03
C THR A 368 -39.41 -22.84 1.46
N ASP A 369 -38.24 -22.23 1.70
CA ASP A 369 -37.88 -21.60 2.97
C ASP A 369 -38.38 -20.14 3.09
N GLY A 370 -39.04 -19.60 2.06
CA GLY A 370 -39.55 -18.24 2.02
C GLY A 370 -38.59 -17.20 1.43
N THR A 371 -37.35 -17.59 1.09
CA THR A 371 -36.39 -16.69 0.42
C THR A 371 -36.95 -16.23 -0.92
N VAL A 372 -37.18 -14.94 -1.07
CA VAL A 372 -37.62 -14.34 -2.34
C VAL A 372 -36.43 -14.22 -3.28
N ILE A 373 -36.53 -14.83 -4.45
CA ILE A 373 -35.51 -14.81 -5.50
C ILE A 373 -35.73 -13.63 -6.44
N GLN A 374 -36.97 -13.42 -6.84
CA GLN A 374 -37.38 -12.32 -7.69
C GLN A 374 -38.80 -11.89 -7.37
N ASP A 375 -39.06 -10.58 -7.36
CA ASP A 375 -40.39 -10.02 -7.16
C ASP A 375 -40.62 -8.93 -8.19
N MET A 376 -41.40 -9.25 -9.23
CA MET A 376 -41.69 -8.33 -10.33
C MET A 376 -42.57 -7.16 -9.87
N GLU A 377 -43.50 -7.39 -8.93
CA GLU A 377 -44.40 -6.36 -8.42
C GLU A 377 -43.62 -5.30 -7.65
N LEU A 378 -42.74 -5.75 -6.74
CA LEU A 378 -41.84 -4.85 -6.00
C LEU A 378 -40.89 -4.08 -6.92
N SER A 379 -40.51 -4.69 -8.04
CA SER A 379 -39.62 -4.09 -9.03
C SER A 379 -40.35 -3.21 -10.06
N GLY A 380 -41.69 -3.10 -9.98
CA GLY A 380 -42.52 -2.36 -10.94
C GLY A 380 -42.47 -2.92 -12.37
N LYS A 381 -42.17 -4.22 -12.52
CA LYS A 381 -42.02 -4.90 -13.81
C LYS A 381 -43.24 -5.74 -14.15
N VAL A 382 -43.61 -5.72 -15.42
CA VAL A 382 -44.69 -6.54 -16.00
C VAL A 382 -44.15 -7.14 -17.29
N LEU A 383 -44.40 -8.43 -17.51
CA LEU A 383 -44.04 -9.10 -18.76
C LEU A 383 -45.27 -9.20 -19.65
N SER A 384 -45.24 -8.53 -20.80
CA SER A 384 -46.32 -8.49 -21.78
C SER A 384 -45.94 -9.27 -23.02
N GLN A 385 -46.66 -10.35 -23.32
CA GLN A 385 -46.38 -11.18 -24.49
C GLN A 385 -47.62 -12.00 -24.92
N PRO A 386 -47.68 -12.46 -26.19
CA PRO A 386 -48.73 -13.39 -26.60
C PRO A 386 -48.71 -14.67 -25.76
N LEU A 387 -49.88 -15.24 -25.48
CA LEU A 387 -49.99 -16.45 -24.66
C LEU A 387 -49.11 -17.61 -25.18
N SER A 388 -48.94 -17.72 -26.50
CA SER A 388 -48.11 -18.74 -27.16
C SER A 388 -46.62 -18.61 -26.86
N GLU A 389 -46.14 -17.44 -26.46
CA GLU A 389 -44.72 -17.17 -26.23
C GLU A 389 -44.31 -17.48 -24.78
N TYR A 390 -45.26 -17.70 -23.86
CA TYR A 390 -44.90 -18.05 -22.48
C TYR A 390 -44.30 -19.45 -22.42
N PRO A 391 -43.30 -19.67 -21.54
CA PRO A 391 -42.75 -21.02 -21.33
C PRO A 391 -43.88 -22.00 -20.99
N PRO A 392 -43.81 -23.27 -21.43
CA PRO A 392 -44.89 -24.24 -21.28
C PRO A 392 -45.48 -24.33 -19.86
N LEU A 393 -44.62 -24.31 -18.84
CA LEU A 393 -45.00 -24.28 -17.42
C LEU A 393 -45.95 -23.11 -17.10
N PHE A 394 -45.56 -21.88 -17.46
CA PHE A 394 -46.35 -20.68 -17.18
C PHE A 394 -47.59 -20.62 -18.06
N ARG A 395 -47.53 -21.12 -19.29
CA ARG A 395 -48.68 -21.19 -20.18
C ARG A 395 -49.78 -22.10 -19.64
N GLU A 396 -49.41 -23.27 -19.12
CA GLU A 396 -50.38 -24.15 -18.45
C GLU A 396 -50.98 -23.46 -17.22
N ALA A 397 -50.15 -22.82 -16.38
CA ALA A 397 -50.63 -22.07 -15.23
C ALA A 397 -51.62 -20.96 -15.63
N ILE A 398 -51.28 -20.13 -16.64
CA ILE A 398 -52.15 -19.07 -17.15
C ILE A 398 -53.46 -19.64 -17.70
N SER A 399 -53.45 -20.84 -18.29
CA SER A 399 -54.66 -21.48 -18.83
C SER A 399 -55.70 -21.84 -17.76
N HIS A 400 -55.31 -21.87 -16.48
CA HIS A 400 -56.22 -22.08 -15.36
C HIS A 400 -56.89 -20.78 -14.85
N LEU A 401 -56.56 -19.63 -15.45
CA LEU A 401 -57.00 -18.30 -15.02
C LEU A 401 -57.80 -17.57 -16.10
N HIS A 402 -58.59 -16.60 -15.65
CA HIS A 402 -59.22 -15.57 -16.44
C HIS A 402 -58.45 -14.26 -16.30
N ASN A 403 -58.89 -13.18 -16.97
CA ASN A 403 -58.25 -11.89 -16.81
C ASN A 403 -58.25 -11.44 -15.34
N HIS A 404 -57.18 -10.78 -14.90
CA HIS A 404 -56.94 -10.42 -13.50
C HIS A 404 -56.79 -11.59 -12.51
N GLY A 405 -56.81 -12.85 -12.99
CA GLY A 405 -56.65 -14.02 -12.14
C GLY A 405 -55.26 -14.15 -11.54
N SER A 406 -55.18 -14.87 -10.42
CA SER A 406 -53.92 -15.21 -9.76
C SER A 406 -53.90 -16.64 -9.24
N LEU A 407 -52.72 -17.26 -9.24
CA LEU A 407 -52.50 -18.57 -8.66
C LEU A 407 -51.12 -18.69 -8.05
N THR A 408 -51.01 -19.62 -7.10
CA THR A 408 -49.75 -20.06 -6.53
C THR A 408 -49.44 -21.46 -7.07
N MET A 409 -48.23 -21.68 -7.58
CA MET A 409 -47.76 -22.98 -8.03
C MET A 409 -46.44 -23.38 -7.37
N VAL A 410 -46.33 -24.67 -7.06
CA VAL A 410 -45.16 -25.34 -6.49
C VAL A 410 -44.58 -26.24 -7.56
N VAL A 411 -43.39 -25.87 -8.02
CA VAL A 411 -42.79 -26.40 -9.24
C VAL A 411 -41.57 -27.24 -8.86
N PRO A 412 -41.58 -28.55 -9.17
CA PRO A 412 -40.44 -29.42 -8.88
C PRO A 412 -39.20 -28.98 -9.68
N PRO A 413 -37.99 -29.32 -9.23
CA PRO A 413 -36.75 -28.87 -9.84
C PRO A 413 -36.64 -29.21 -11.33
N ALA A 414 -37.19 -30.36 -11.75
CA ALA A 414 -37.19 -30.81 -13.16
C ALA A 414 -37.93 -29.85 -14.12
N LEU A 415 -38.84 -29.03 -13.61
CA LEU A 415 -39.58 -28.02 -14.38
C LEU A 415 -39.08 -26.58 -14.10
N ALA A 416 -38.05 -26.43 -13.28
CA ALA A 416 -37.46 -25.15 -12.89
C ALA A 416 -35.95 -25.12 -13.21
N TYR A 417 -35.08 -25.07 -12.20
CA TYR A 417 -33.62 -24.92 -12.36
C TYR A 417 -32.81 -26.22 -12.29
N GLY A 418 -33.47 -27.36 -12.11
CA GLY A 418 -32.86 -28.69 -12.15
C GLY A 418 -31.72 -28.91 -11.14
N GLU A 419 -30.83 -29.84 -11.48
CA GLU A 419 -29.69 -30.24 -10.64
C GLU A 419 -28.61 -29.16 -10.52
N THR A 420 -28.57 -28.23 -11.46
CA THR A 420 -27.58 -27.15 -11.47
C THR A 420 -28.00 -26.01 -10.54
N GLY A 421 -29.30 -25.73 -10.45
CA GLY A 421 -29.81 -24.54 -9.77
C GLY A 421 -29.50 -23.25 -10.54
N TYR A 422 -29.58 -22.12 -9.85
CA TYR A 422 -29.19 -20.80 -10.37
C TYR A 422 -28.30 -20.06 -9.34
N PRO A 423 -27.02 -20.47 -9.19
CA PRO A 423 -26.13 -19.89 -8.18
C PRO A 423 -25.89 -18.38 -8.40
N PRO A 424 -25.75 -17.58 -7.33
CA PRO A 424 -25.86 -17.98 -5.92
C PRO A 424 -27.31 -17.97 -5.37
N LYS A 425 -28.31 -17.63 -6.19
CA LYS A 425 -29.69 -17.34 -5.75
C LYS A 425 -30.51 -18.60 -5.50
N VAL A 426 -30.49 -19.57 -6.42
CA VAL A 426 -31.28 -20.81 -6.34
C VAL A 426 -30.38 -22.02 -6.13
N PRO A 427 -30.55 -22.80 -5.05
CA PRO A 427 -29.79 -24.02 -4.81
C PRO A 427 -30.03 -25.12 -5.88
N PRO A 428 -29.09 -26.05 -6.05
CA PRO A 428 -29.30 -27.29 -6.78
C PRO A 428 -30.54 -28.06 -6.29
N ASN A 429 -31.33 -28.60 -7.23
CA ASN A 429 -32.53 -29.40 -6.95
C ASN A 429 -33.60 -28.70 -6.11
N ALA A 430 -33.63 -27.36 -6.11
CA ALA A 430 -34.64 -26.62 -5.38
C ALA A 430 -36.01 -26.68 -6.07
N THR A 431 -37.05 -26.95 -5.27
CA THR A 431 -38.45 -26.71 -5.63
C THR A 431 -38.74 -25.22 -5.53
N MET A 432 -39.35 -24.69 -6.58
CA MET A 432 -39.67 -23.27 -6.68
C MET A 432 -41.15 -23.02 -6.40
N ILE A 433 -41.45 -21.88 -5.79
CA ILE A 433 -42.82 -21.40 -5.64
C ILE A 433 -42.96 -20.14 -6.49
N TYR A 434 -43.97 -20.15 -7.37
CA TYR A 434 -44.34 -18.98 -8.14
C TYR A 434 -45.73 -18.50 -7.73
N GLU A 435 -45.83 -17.23 -7.40
CA GLU A 435 -47.11 -16.52 -7.31
C GLU A 435 -47.25 -15.74 -8.60
N LEU A 436 -48.22 -16.16 -9.42
CA LEU A 436 -48.48 -15.58 -10.74
C LEU A 436 -49.78 -14.78 -10.68
N ARG A 437 -49.75 -13.57 -11.21
CA ARG A 437 -50.92 -12.71 -11.41
C ARG A 437 -50.96 -12.23 -12.85
N ILE A 438 -52.13 -12.33 -13.47
CA ILE A 438 -52.43 -11.66 -14.73
C ILE A 438 -52.79 -10.22 -14.37
N ASP A 439 -52.02 -9.25 -14.84
CA ASP A 439 -52.32 -7.83 -14.62
C ASP A 439 -53.40 -7.36 -15.61
N ASN A 440 -53.31 -7.78 -16.88
CA ASN A 440 -54.29 -7.49 -17.91
C ASN A 440 -54.21 -8.50 -19.07
N SER A 441 -55.24 -8.52 -19.93
CA SER A 441 -55.25 -9.28 -21.17
C SER A 441 -55.95 -8.51 -22.28
N GLN A 442 -55.38 -8.55 -23.49
CA GLN A 442 -55.88 -7.81 -24.65
C GLN A 442 -55.99 -8.77 -25.84
N ALA A 443 -57.08 -8.64 -26.61
CA ALA A 443 -57.16 -9.28 -27.92
C ALA A 443 -56.02 -8.72 -28.81
N PRO A 444 -55.37 -9.55 -29.64
CA PRO A 444 -54.23 -9.09 -30.43
C PRO A 444 -54.68 -7.96 -31.35
N ALA A 445 -54.05 -6.79 -31.21
CA ALA A 445 -54.22 -5.71 -32.17
C ALA A 445 -53.81 -6.24 -33.55
N LYS A 446 -54.61 -5.98 -34.59
CA LYS A 446 -54.22 -6.27 -35.97
C LYS A 446 -52.92 -5.49 -36.28
N GLY A 447 -51.77 -6.14 -36.14
CA GLY A 447 -50.45 -5.66 -36.53
C GLY A 447 -49.71 -4.77 -35.52
N ALA A 448 -49.25 -5.29 -34.38
CA ALA A 448 -48.30 -4.56 -33.53
C ALA A 448 -47.22 -5.48 -32.91
N GLN A 449 -45.97 -5.09 -33.13
CA GLN A 449 -44.77 -5.63 -32.46
C GLN A 449 -44.76 -5.20 -30.99
N ALA A 450 -44.12 -6.02 -30.13
CA ALA A 450 -44.01 -5.81 -28.70
C ALA A 450 -43.42 -4.43 -28.35
N VAL A 451 -44.16 -3.62 -27.59
CA VAL A 451 -43.68 -2.33 -27.06
C VAL A 451 -43.63 -2.42 -25.54
N LYS A 452 -42.43 -2.28 -24.99
CA LYS A 452 -42.18 -2.05 -23.56
C LYS A 452 -42.87 -0.76 -23.14
N ARG A 453 -43.95 -0.84 -22.36
CA ARG A 453 -44.55 0.33 -21.69
C ARG A 453 -43.99 0.42 -20.28
N GLU A 454 -43.16 1.42 -20.04
CA GLU A 454 -42.83 1.88 -18.69
C GLU A 454 -44.04 2.66 -18.17
N ALA A 455 -44.60 2.23 -17.03
CA ALA A 455 -45.76 2.87 -16.43
C ALA A 455 -45.39 4.27 -15.91
N GLY A 456 -45.92 5.31 -16.57
CA GLY A 456 -45.75 6.70 -16.16
C GLY A 456 -46.60 7.04 -14.94
N THR A 457 -45.95 7.58 -13.91
CA THR A 457 -46.55 8.17 -12.71
C THR A 457 -47.39 9.39 -13.08
N ALA A 458 -48.72 9.30 -12.95
CA ALA A 458 -49.61 10.45 -13.04
C ALA A 458 -49.58 11.22 -11.70
N GLY A 459 -48.76 12.28 -11.65
CA GLY A 459 -48.90 13.37 -10.67
C GLY A 459 -49.99 14.32 -11.12
N GLY A 460 -51.00 14.52 -10.27
CA GLY A 460 -52.13 15.41 -10.52
C GLY A 460 -51.75 16.89 -10.51
N GLN A 461 -52.40 17.63 -11.40
CA GLN A 461 -52.72 19.05 -11.20
C GLN A 461 -54.22 19.21 -11.47
N GLY A 462 -54.91 19.77 -10.49
CA GLY A 462 -56.33 20.05 -10.41
C GLY A 462 -56.63 20.57 -9.03
#